data_AF-A0A7X9IY58-F1
#
_entry.id   AF-A0A7X9IY58-F1
#
_cell.length_a   1.000
_cell.length_b   1.000
_cell.length_c   1.000
_cell.angle_alpha   90.00
_cell.angle_beta   90.00
_cell.angle_gamma   90.00
#
_symmetry.space_group_name_H-M   'P 1'
#
loop_
_entity.id
_entity.type
_entity.pdbx_description
1 polymer ?
#
loop_
_entity_poly.entity_id
_entity_poly.type
_entity_poly.pdbx_seq_one_letter_code
_entity_poly.pdbx_strand_id
1 'polypeptide(L)'
;LEEAAAAEAFRAAQQAEAEAIRAMAKLQEDLQRARDGCARAEAACAGVPCAGMLSDERRATCPALLGHFETVRRTQAEIERLGDGASLERACASARDLLAEAGREHDAARAEAAAKRAAADDLRRRWKAAHAALADLRSRDRSEALVRAEAAAASARTMLSSLQEQMTAAREEADRLRAAVPAVDMAAVGAAEAAVASASEAASAADAAASAASRQVAVLETQLDAARAAQEKAEQLVASVAPLERDLADWRFLARGLGREGVQALELDAAGPRVSALANELLAEAYGPRFRLRFETQAAKADGKGVKETFDIVVCDNERGREGNGEDLSGGEKVIVGEALGLAVGLFHAQAAGVALGTVIRDETVGALDPENAERYLAMLRAFLRVGRVHQLLFVAHSPQIVEMADVRVRVHDGRIEVGG
;
A
#
# COMPACT_ATOMS: atom_id res chain seq x y z
N LEU A 1 1.74 -0.07 -2.47
CA LEU A 1 2.52 -1.04 -3.27
C LEU A 1 3.83 -1.38 -2.56
N GLU A 2 4.64 -0.38 -2.17
CA GLU A 2 5.88 -0.59 -1.40
C GLU A 2 5.67 -1.29 -0.03
N GLU A 3 4.67 -0.90 0.77
CA GLU A 3 4.37 -1.56 2.06
C GLU A 3 4.00 -3.05 1.88
N ALA A 4 3.28 -3.39 0.81
CA ALA A 4 2.85 -4.76 0.53
C ALA A 4 4.02 -5.63 0.06
N ALA A 5 4.87 -5.09 -0.83
CA ALA A 5 6.07 -5.77 -1.30
C ALA A 5 7.08 -6.02 -0.16
N ALA A 6 7.29 -5.03 0.72
CA ALA A 6 8.15 -5.18 1.90
C ALA A 6 7.61 -6.21 2.89
N ALA A 7 6.27 -6.28 3.08
CA ALA A 7 5.64 -7.29 3.94
C ALA A 7 5.75 -8.71 3.37
N GLU A 8 5.74 -8.86 2.05
CA GLU A 8 5.95 -10.14 1.37
C GLU A 8 7.41 -10.60 1.48
N ALA A 9 8.38 -9.71 1.25
CA ALA A 9 9.80 -9.98 1.44
C ALA A 9 10.14 -10.37 2.90
N PHE A 10 9.56 -9.68 3.89
CA PHE A 10 9.75 -10.01 5.30
C PHE A 10 9.21 -11.40 5.66
N ARG A 11 8.05 -11.78 5.12
CA ARG A 11 7.47 -13.13 5.33
C ARG A 11 8.31 -14.23 4.68
N ALA A 12 8.83 -13.99 3.49
CA ALA A 12 9.72 -14.93 2.81
C ALA A 12 11.02 -15.14 3.62
N ALA A 13 11.59 -14.08 4.18
CA ALA A 13 12.77 -14.18 5.05
C ALA A 13 12.50 -14.98 6.34
N GLN A 14 11.31 -14.82 6.96
CA GLN A 14 10.91 -15.60 8.14
C GLN A 14 10.76 -17.10 7.82
N GLN A 15 10.22 -17.43 6.65
CA GLN A 15 10.10 -18.82 6.20
C GLN A 15 11.47 -19.46 5.98
N ALA A 16 12.39 -18.74 5.32
CA ALA A 16 13.75 -19.21 5.09
C ALA A 16 14.53 -19.47 6.41
N GLU A 17 14.38 -18.58 7.41
CA GLU A 17 15.00 -18.80 8.73
C GLU A 17 14.40 -20.04 9.43
N ALA A 18 13.08 -20.20 9.41
CA ALA A 18 12.41 -21.34 10.02
C ALA A 18 12.81 -22.67 9.36
N GLU A 19 12.99 -22.69 8.03
CA GLU A 19 13.52 -23.84 7.30
C GLU A 19 14.96 -24.16 7.67
N ALA A 20 15.83 -23.15 7.77
CA ALA A 20 17.21 -23.33 8.19
C ALA A 20 17.31 -23.89 9.62
N ILE A 21 16.49 -23.39 10.57
CA ILE A 21 16.43 -23.89 11.95
C ILE A 21 15.97 -25.35 11.99
N ARG A 22 14.92 -25.71 11.22
CA ARG A 22 14.43 -27.09 11.14
C ARG A 22 15.47 -28.04 10.55
N ALA A 23 16.18 -27.62 9.50
CA ALA A 23 17.26 -28.40 8.91
C ALA A 23 18.39 -28.65 9.93
N MET A 24 18.74 -27.62 10.72
CA MET A 24 19.76 -27.73 11.77
C MET A 24 19.36 -28.70 12.89
N ALA A 25 18.10 -28.64 13.35
CA ALA A 25 17.59 -29.55 14.38
C ALA A 25 17.59 -31.02 13.89
N LYS A 26 17.20 -31.26 12.64
CA LYS A 26 17.22 -32.60 12.02
C LYS A 26 18.65 -33.13 11.91
N LEU A 27 19.60 -32.29 11.47
CA LEU A 27 21.01 -32.65 11.37
C LEU A 27 21.59 -33.04 12.74
N GLN A 28 21.25 -32.28 13.79
CA GLN A 28 21.67 -32.59 15.17
C GLN A 28 21.13 -33.94 15.65
N GLU A 29 19.87 -34.24 15.35
CA GLU A 29 19.24 -35.51 15.71
C GLU A 29 19.85 -36.69 14.93
N ASP A 30 20.10 -36.52 13.64
CA ASP A 30 20.76 -37.53 12.79
C ASP A 30 22.20 -37.79 13.26
N LEU A 31 22.95 -36.74 13.63
CA LEU A 31 24.30 -36.85 14.20
C LEU A 31 24.30 -37.59 15.54
N GLN A 32 23.31 -37.31 16.41
CA GLN A 32 23.17 -38.00 17.68
C GLN A 32 22.81 -39.47 17.47
N ARG A 33 21.88 -39.78 16.56
CA ARG A 33 21.52 -41.17 16.19
C ARG A 33 22.73 -41.94 15.64
N ALA A 34 23.57 -41.30 14.83
CA ALA A 34 24.80 -41.89 14.31
C ALA A 34 25.83 -42.17 15.43
N ARG A 35 26.03 -41.23 16.36
CA ARG A 35 26.90 -41.42 17.54
C ARG A 35 26.43 -42.55 18.43
N ASP A 36 25.13 -42.60 18.74
CA ASP A 36 24.56 -43.67 19.55
C ASP A 36 24.66 -45.03 18.82
N GLY A 37 24.55 -45.04 17.49
CA GLY A 37 24.77 -46.22 16.65
C GLY A 37 26.20 -46.73 16.73
N CYS A 38 27.18 -45.82 16.64
CA CYS A 38 28.60 -46.12 16.80
C CYS A 38 28.89 -46.69 18.20
N ALA A 39 28.39 -46.04 19.26
CA ALA A 39 28.57 -46.50 20.63
C ALA A 39 27.94 -47.88 20.90
N ARG A 40 26.76 -48.17 20.32
CA ARG A 40 26.13 -49.49 20.39
C ARG A 40 26.95 -50.56 19.67
N ALA A 41 27.48 -50.25 18.50
CA ALA A 41 28.31 -51.17 17.73
C ALA A 41 29.66 -51.45 18.43
N GLU A 42 30.28 -50.43 19.02
CA GLU A 42 31.50 -50.56 19.85
C GLU A 42 31.24 -51.39 21.12
N ALA A 43 30.11 -51.17 21.81
CA ALA A 43 29.73 -51.96 22.97
C ALA A 43 29.44 -53.43 22.61
N ALA A 44 28.82 -53.68 21.45
CA ALA A 44 28.62 -55.04 20.94
C ALA A 44 29.95 -55.72 20.62
N CYS A 45 30.92 -55.00 20.06
CA CYS A 45 32.29 -55.51 19.85
C CYS A 45 32.99 -55.87 21.17
N ALA A 46 32.77 -55.10 22.24
CA ALA A 46 33.35 -55.35 23.56
C ALA A 46 32.71 -56.54 24.32
N GLY A 47 31.46 -56.90 23.99
CA GLY A 47 30.71 -57.98 24.64
C GLY A 47 31.00 -59.39 24.11
N VAL A 48 31.80 -59.53 23.04
CA VAL A 48 32.13 -60.84 22.46
C VAL A 48 33.18 -61.55 23.33
N PRO A 49 33.04 -62.85 23.65
CA PRO A 49 33.91 -63.53 24.63
C PRO A 49 35.42 -63.52 24.30
N CYS A 50 35.79 -63.27 23.05
CA CYS A 50 37.18 -63.16 22.59
C CYS A 50 37.74 -61.72 22.56
N ALA A 51 36.96 -60.71 22.96
CA ALA A 51 37.27 -59.28 22.83
C ALA A 51 38.51 -58.82 23.62
N GLY A 52 39.04 -59.62 24.56
CA GLY A 52 40.30 -59.34 25.28
C GLY A 52 41.48 -60.23 24.87
N MET A 53 41.27 -61.25 24.04
CA MET A 53 42.25 -62.30 23.73
C MET A 53 42.88 -62.19 22.32
N LEU A 54 42.37 -61.28 21.49
CA LEU A 54 42.83 -61.07 20.12
C LEU A 54 43.63 -59.76 20.00
N SER A 55 44.75 -59.79 19.28
CA SER A 55 45.47 -58.59 18.84
C SER A 55 44.64 -57.77 17.85
N ASP A 56 44.89 -56.46 17.73
CA ASP A 56 44.10 -55.55 16.91
C ASP A 56 44.00 -56.00 15.43
N GLU A 57 45.09 -56.57 14.87
CA GLU A 57 45.11 -57.11 13.50
C GLU A 57 44.20 -58.34 13.31
N ARG A 58 44.04 -59.18 14.35
CA ARG A 58 43.16 -60.36 14.32
C ARG A 58 41.70 -60.03 14.63
N ARG A 59 41.44 -58.91 15.34
CA ARG A 59 40.07 -58.39 15.53
C ARG A 59 39.48 -57.88 14.22
N ALA A 60 40.30 -57.23 13.39
CA ALA A 60 39.89 -56.67 12.10
C ALA A 60 39.51 -57.74 11.04
N THR A 61 39.86 -59.00 11.26
CA THR A 61 39.61 -60.13 10.33
C THR A 61 38.68 -61.20 10.93
N CYS A 62 38.14 -60.99 12.13
CA CYS A 62 37.25 -61.93 12.80
C CYS A 62 35.84 -61.90 12.18
N PRO A 63 35.31 -63.02 11.63
CA PRO A 63 34.00 -63.05 10.98
C PRO A 63 32.83 -62.62 11.87
N ALA A 64 32.95 -62.83 13.19
CA ALA A 64 31.94 -62.46 14.18
C ALA A 64 31.94 -60.96 14.52
N LEU A 65 33.03 -60.24 14.24
CA LEU A 65 33.19 -58.80 14.54
C LEU A 65 33.22 -57.92 13.27
N LEU A 66 33.45 -58.51 12.10
CA LEU A 66 33.59 -57.84 10.80
C LEU A 66 32.40 -56.92 10.48
N GLY A 67 31.17 -57.41 10.63
CA GLY A 67 29.96 -56.62 10.38
C GLY A 67 29.77 -55.45 11.35
N HIS A 68 30.28 -55.56 12.58
CA HIS A 68 30.23 -54.46 13.55
C HIS A 68 31.30 -53.40 13.26
N PHE A 69 32.52 -53.78 12.86
CA PHE A 69 33.56 -52.84 12.44
C PHE A 69 33.21 -52.09 11.15
N GLU A 70 32.60 -52.77 10.17
CA GLU A 70 32.07 -52.12 8.97
C GLU A 70 30.97 -51.11 9.33
N THR A 71 30.10 -51.46 10.28
CA THR A 71 29.07 -50.54 10.78
C THR A 71 29.69 -49.31 11.45
N VAL A 72 30.70 -49.49 12.33
CA VAL A 72 31.43 -48.39 12.99
C VAL A 72 32.11 -47.47 11.98
N ARG A 73 32.87 -48.03 11.02
CA ARG A 73 33.54 -47.22 9.97
C ARG A 73 32.54 -46.47 9.11
N ARG A 74 31.43 -47.10 8.74
CA ARG A 74 30.36 -46.45 7.96
C ARG A 74 29.74 -45.29 8.75
N THR A 75 29.41 -45.49 10.02
CA THR A 75 28.85 -44.42 10.86
C THR A 75 29.87 -43.32 11.17
N GLN A 76 31.15 -43.62 11.31
CA GLN A 76 32.21 -42.61 11.47
C GLN A 76 32.40 -41.76 10.22
N ALA A 77 32.41 -42.38 9.04
CA ALA A 77 32.44 -41.65 7.76
C ALA A 77 31.17 -40.80 7.55
N GLU A 78 30.02 -41.27 8.02
CA GLU A 78 28.76 -40.53 8.03
C GLU A 78 28.79 -39.33 8.99
N ILE A 79 29.39 -39.47 10.18
CA ILE A 79 29.63 -38.38 11.14
C ILE A 79 30.61 -37.34 10.57
N GLU A 80 31.70 -37.76 9.90
CA GLU A 80 32.64 -36.86 9.22
C GLU A 80 31.97 -36.09 8.07
N ARG A 81 31.11 -36.77 7.29
CA ARG A 81 30.33 -36.15 6.20
C ARG A 81 29.28 -35.16 6.71
N LEU A 82 28.68 -35.43 7.88
CA LEU A 82 27.72 -34.54 8.55
C LEU A 82 28.41 -33.43 9.38
N GLY A 83 29.74 -33.48 9.51
CA GLY A 83 30.54 -32.70 10.47
C GLY A 83 30.79 -31.23 10.15
N ASP A 84 30.29 -30.68 9.03
CA ASP A 84 30.43 -29.25 8.74
C ASP A 84 29.31 -28.40 9.38
N GLY A 85 29.04 -28.66 10.66
CA GLY A 85 28.09 -27.89 11.48
C GLY A 85 28.40 -26.38 11.46
N ALA A 86 29.67 -26.02 11.25
CA ALA A 86 30.10 -24.63 11.08
C ALA A 86 29.54 -23.99 9.79
N SER A 87 29.37 -24.74 8.70
CA SER A 87 28.71 -24.23 7.47
C SER A 87 27.22 -24.01 7.67
N LEU A 88 26.54 -24.89 8.40
CA LEU A 88 25.12 -24.71 8.73
C LEU A 88 24.91 -23.56 9.72
N GLU A 89 25.76 -23.43 10.74
CA GLU A 89 25.74 -22.30 11.68
C GLU A 89 25.97 -20.97 10.96
N ARG A 90 26.90 -20.90 10.00
CA ARG A 90 27.09 -19.74 9.13
C ARG A 90 25.87 -19.44 8.28
N ALA A 91 25.21 -20.46 7.71
CA ALA A 91 23.98 -20.29 6.95
C ALA A 91 22.82 -19.76 7.82
N CYS A 92 22.67 -20.28 9.06
CA CYS A 92 21.69 -19.78 10.01
C CYS A 92 21.98 -18.36 10.48
N ALA A 93 23.26 -18.00 10.67
CA ALA A 93 23.66 -16.62 10.98
C ALA A 93 23.33 -15.68 9.81
N SER A 94 23.67 -16.08 8.58
CA SER A 94 23.35 -15.32 7.37
C SER A 94 21.83 -15.15 7.17
N ALA A 95 21.02 -16.19 7.44
CA ALA A 95 19.57 -16.11 7.36
C ALA A 95 18.99 -15.15 8.41
N ARG A 96 19.55 -15.15 9.63
CA ARG A 96 19.20 -14.19 10.69
C ARG A 96 19.53 -12.75 10.30
N ASP A 97 20.69 -12.52 9.69
CA ASP A 97 21.10 -11.19 9.23
C ASP A 97 20.17 -10.67 8.13
N LEU A 98 19.84 -11.53 7.14
CA LEU A 98 18.87 -11.21 6.08
C LEU A 98 17.47 -10.91 6.63
N LEU A 99 17.00 -11.67 7.63
CA LEU A 99 15.73 -11.38 8.28
C LEU A 99 15.75 -10.05 9.04
N ALA A 100 16.84 -9.75 9.74
CA ALA A 100 17.01 -8.48 10.44
C ALA A 100 17.01 -7.30 9.45
N GLU A 101 17.59 -7.47 8.27
CA GLU A 101 17.58 -6.48 7.20
C GLU A 101 16.19 -6.28 6.59
N ALA A 102 15.51 -7.37 6.20
CA ALA A 102 14.14 -7.32 5.69
C ALA A 102 13.16 -6.72 6.71
N GLY A 103 13.38 -6.96 8.01
CA GLY A 103 12.60 -6.35 9.09
C GLY A 103 12.76 -4.83 9.16
N ARG A 104 13.99 -4.33 9.03
CA ARG A 104 14.26 -2.88 8.98
C ARG A 104 13.58 -2.21 7.80
N GLU A 105 13.63 -2.83 6.63
CA GLU A 105 12.99 -2.31 5.40
C GLU A 105 11.46 -2.27 5.53
N HIS A 106 10.85 -3.34 6.08
CA HIS A 106 9.42 -3.38 6.34
C HIS A 106 8.97 -2.31 7.34
N ASP A 107 9.70 -2.15 8.45
CA ASP A 107 9.38 -1.14 9.46
C ASP A 107 9.53 0.29 8.92
N ALA A 108 10.55 0.55 8.08
CA ALA A 108 10.73 1.82 7.38
C ALA A 108 9.55 2.11 6.44
N ALA A 109 9.12 1.13 5.63
CA ALA A 109 7.98 1.28 4.73
C ALA A 109 6.67 1.56 5.50
N ARG A 110 6.46 0.90 6.65
CA ARG A 110 5.30 1.19 7.53
C ARG A 110 5.36 2.60 8.13
N ALA A 111 6.54 3.04 8.57
CA ALA A 111 6.72 4.38 9.13
C ALA A 111 6.42 5.46 8.09
N GLU A 112 6.90 5.28 6.85
CA GLU A 112 6.61 6.18 5.74
C GLU A 112 5.12 6.21 5.37
N ALA A 113 4.47 5.05 5.30
CA ALA A 113 3.03 4.96 5.05
C ALA A 113 2.21 5.64 6.16
N ALA A 114 2.61 5.48 7.43
CA ALA A 114 1.99 6.14 8.57
C ALA A 114 2.17 7.68 8.51
N ALA A 115 3.36 8.16 8.15
CA ALA A 115 3.63 9.59 7.96
C ALA A 115 2.77 10.20 6.84
N LYS A 116 2.67 9.53 5.69
CA LYS A 116 1.80 9.96 4.57
C LYS A 116 0.33 10.01 4.99
N ARG A 117 -0.18 9.02 5.74
CA ARG A 117 -1.55 9.02 6.29
C ARG A 117 -1.77 10.17 7.26
N ALA A 118 -0.84 10.41 8.19
CA ALA A 118 -0.92 11.49 9.15
C ALA A 118 -0.93 12.88 8.48
N ALA A 119 -0.12 13.08 7.43
CA ALA A 119 -0.12 14.29 6.63
C ALA A 119 -1.47 14.53 5.91
N ALA A 120 -2.06 13.47 5.34
CA ALA A 120 -3.38 13.53 4.70
C ALA A 120 -4.50 13.86 5.72
N ASP A 121 -4.46 13.26 6.91
CA ASP A 121 -5.41 13.55 7.99
C ASP A 121 -5.26 14.98 8.52
N ASP A 122 -4.04 15.48 8.63
CA ASP A 122 -3.76 16.87 8.99
C ASP A 122 -4.32 17.86 7.96
N LEU A 123 -4.05 17.63 6.66
CA LEU A 123 -4.64 18.42 5.56
C LEU A 123 -6.17 18.41 5.65
N ARG A 124 -6.78 17.25 5.91
CA ARG A 124 -8.24 17.10 6.05
C ARG A 124 -8.79 17.89 7.25
N ARG A 125 -8.09 17.89 8.38
CA ARG A 125 -8.45 18.68 9.56
C ARG A 125 -8.37 20.18 9.27
N ARG A 126 -7.27 20.63 8.65
CA ARG A 126 -7.08 22.04 8.25
C ARG A 126 -8.16 22.50 7.27
N TRP A 127 -8.46 21.69 6.25
CA TRP A 127 -9.56 21.98 5.32
C TRP A 127 -10.91 22.07 6.05
N LYS A 128 -11.26 21.11 6.92
CA LYS A 128 -12.52 21.17 7.70
C LYS A 128 -12.61 22.43 8.57
N ALA A 129 -11.52 22.80 9.25
CA ALA A 129 -11.47 23.99 10.10
C ALA A 129 -11.62 25.29 9.28
N ALA A 130 -10.91 25.40 8.15
CA ALA A 130 -11.00 26.55 7.25
C ALA A 130 -12.40 26.65 6.60
N HIS A 131 -12.99 25.52 6.20
CA HIS A 131 -14.32 25.47 5.60
C HIS A 131 -15.42 25.81 6.62
N ALA A 132 -15.28 25.36 7.88
CA ALA A 132 -16.17 25.75 8.98
C ALA A 132 -16.05 27.25 9.31
N ALA A 133 -14.83 27.79 9.34
CA ALA A 133 -14.59 29.22 9.55
C ALA A 133 -15.19 30.06 8.40
N LEU A 134 -15.04 29.60 7.15
CA LEU A 134 -15.66 30.23 5.98
C LEU A 134 -17.19 30.16 6.04
N ALA A 135 -17.76 29.03 6.50
CA ALA A 135 -19.20 28.89 6.69
C ALA A 135 -19.75 29.82 7.78
N ASP A 136 -19.04 29.99 8.91
CA ASP A 136 -19.39 30.96 9.96
C ASP A 136 -19.24 32.43 9.49
N LEU A 137 -18.26 32.70 8.63
CA LEU A 137 -18.09 34.00 7.98
C LEU A 137 -19.17 34.28 6.93
N ARG A 138 -19.67 33.25 6.24
CA ARG A 138 -20.75 33.35 5.23
C ARG A 138 -22.15 33.41 5.85
N SER A 139 -22.40 32.70 6.94
CA SER A 139 -23.70 32.73 7.65
C SER A 139 -23.94 34.08 8.32
N ARG A 140 -22.87 34.80 8.66
CA ARG A 140 -22.88 36.23 8.96
C ARG A 140 -22.84 36.98 7.64
N ASP A 141 -23.99 37.23 7.03
CA ASP A 141 -24.17 37.92 5.74
C ASP A 141 -23.61 39.37 5.79
N ARG A 142 -22.28 39.47 5.79
CA ARG A 142 -21.51 40.66 6.17
C ARG A 142 -21.33 41.62 5.01
N SER A 143 -21.44 41.17 3.75
CA SER A 143 -21.34 42.08 2.61
C SER A 143 -22.52 43.06 2.58
N GLU A 144 -23.75 42.59 2.78
CA GLU A 144 -24.91 43.47 2.89
C GLU A 144 -24.91 44.29 4.18
N ALA A 145 -24.52 43.70 5.31
CA ALA A 145 -24.44 44.43 6.58
C ALA A 145 -23.35 45.51 6.57
N LEU A 146 -22.20 45.25 5.93
CA LEU A 146 -21.11 46.20 5.73
C LEU A 146 -21.56 47.35 4.82
N VAL A 147 -22.18 47.04 3.67
CA VAL A 147 -22.71 48.05 2.74
C VAL A 147 -23.75 48.94 3.45
N ARG A 148 -24.65 48.35 4.26
CA ARG A 148 -25.61 49.12 5.05
C ARG A 148 -24.95 49.97 6.12
N ALA A 149 -23.92 49.46 6.80
CA ALA A 149 -23.17 50.20 7.82
C ALA A 149 -22.36 51.36 7.22
N GLU A 150 -21.71 51.16 6.06
CA GLU A 150 -21.01 52.20 5.31
C GLU A 150 -21.95 53.32 4.87
N ALA A 151 -23.12 52.96 4.30
CA ALA A 151 -24.15 53.91 3.92
C ALA A 151 -24.69 54.69 5.14
N ALA A 152 -24.92 54.01 6.27
CA ALA A 152 -25.36 54.63 7.51
C ALA A 152 -24.30 55.60 8.08
N ALA A 153 -23.02 55.23 8.06
CA ALA A 153 -21.92 56.07 8.51
C ALA A 153 -21.75 57.33 7.63
N ALA A 154 -21.84 57.17 6.30
CA ALA A 154 -21.78 58.29 5.36
C ALA A 154 -22.95 59.28 5.56
N SER A 155 -24.17 58.76 5.76
CA SER A 155 -25.36 59.56 6.07
C SER A 155 -25.20 60.31 7.41
N ALA A 156 -24.72 59.63 8.45
CA ALA A 156 -24.48 60.23 9.76
C ALA A 156 -23.42 61.34 9.72
N ARG A 157 -22.33 61.18 8.97
CA ARG A 157 -21.31 62.24 8.76
C ARG A 157 -21.89 63.47 8.07
N THR A 158 -22.72 63.27 7.06
CA THR A 158 -23.38 64.37 6.33
C THR A 158 -24.33 65.14 7.26
N MET A 159 -25.11 64.42 8.08
CA MET A 159 -26.02 65.02 9.04
C MET A 159 -25.27 65.80 10.13
N LEU A 160 -24.16 65.26 10.64
CA LEU A 160 -23.28 65.93 11.60
C LEU A 160 -22.70 67.24 11.03
N SER A 161 -22.21 67.23 9.80
CA SER A 161 -21.71 68.44 9.11
C SER A 161 -22.78 69.52 9.04
N SER A 162 -24.02 69.17 8.64
CA SER A 162 -25.10 70.16 8.55
C SER A 162 -25.53 70.71 9.91
N LEU A 163 -25.53 69.88 10.97
CA LEU A 163 -25.85 70.31 12.32
C LEU A 163 -24.75 71.21 12.90
N GLN A 164 -23.48 70.93 12.57
CA GLN A 164 -22.35 71.79 12.94
C GLN A 164 -22.44 73.17 12.27
N GLU A 165 -22.79 73.21 10.98
CA GLU A 165 -23.01 74.46 10.23
C GLU A 165 -24.18 75.27 10.82
N GLN A 166 -25.31 74.62 11.12
CA GLN A 166 -26.47 75.25 11.78
C GLN A 166 -26.12 75.79 13.17
N MET A 167 -25.31 75.04 13.93
CA MET A 167 -24.83 75.45 15.25
C MET A 167 -23.94 76.70 15.16
N THR A 168 -23.01 76.76 14.21
CA THR A 168 -22.19 77.95 13.98
C THR A 168 -23.06 79.16 13.63
N ALA A 169 -24.02 79.01 12.71
CA ALA A 169 -24.91 80.10 12.31
C ALA A 169 -25.80 80.58 13.47
N ALA A 170 -26.34 79.67 14.29
CA ALA A 170 -27.17 80.01 15.44
C ALA A 170 -26.37 80.74 16.54
N ARG A 171 -25.10 80.36 16.75
CA ARG A 171 -24.20 81.05 17.69
C ARG A 171 -23.85 82.46 17.20
N GLU A 172 -23.50 82.59 15.92
CA GLU A 172 -23.21 83.90 15.30
C GLU A 172 -24.42 84.84 15.35
N GLU A 173 -25.64 84.32 15.12
CA GLU A 173 -26.86 85.11 15.22
C GLU A 173 -27.18 85.50 16.68
N ALA A 174 -26.98 84.59 17.63
CA ALA A 174 -27.12 84.90 19.06
C ALA A 174 -26.14 86.01 19.49
N ASP A 175 -24.88 85.96 19.04
CA ASP A 175 -23.87 86.98 19.31
C ASP A 175 -24.19 88.31 18.62
N ARG A 176 -24.70 88.27 17.38
CA ARG A 176 -25.17 89.46 16.65
C ARG A 176 -26.33 90.14 17.37
N LEU A 177 -27.35 89.39 17.79
CA LEU A 177 -28.50 89.91 18.52
C LEU A 177 -28.08 90.51 19.87
N ARG A 178 -27.10 89.90 20.55
CA ARG A 178 -26.50 90.43 21.79
C ARG A 178 -25.80 91.78 21.59
N ALA A 179 -25.10 91.94 20.47
CA ALA A 179 -24.37 93.16 20.14
C ALA A 179 -25.29 94.29 19.65
N ALA A 180 -26.50 93.97 19.18
CA ALA A 180 -27.43 94.91 18.55
C ALA A 180 -28.40 95.60 19.53
N VAL A 181 -28.09 95.71 20.82
CA VAL A 181 -28.94 96.38 21.83
C VAL A 181 -28.45 97.81 22.12
N PRO A 182 -28.98 98.87 21.46
CA PRO A 182 -28.81 100.26 21.90
C PRO A 182 -29.97 100.74 22.81
N ALA A 183 -29.72 101.80 23.59
CA ALA A 183 -30.66 102.44 24.52
C ALA A 183 -31.89 103.08 23.83
N VAL A 184 -33.16 103.04 24.26
CA VAL A 184 -33.97 102.16 25.14
C VAL A 184 -35.42 102.24 24.59
N ASP A 185 -36.03 101.09 24.29
CA ASP A 185 -37.47 100.83 24.49
C ASP A 185 -37.52 99.54 25.33
N MET A 186 -38.06 99.60 26.56
CA MET A 186 -38.09 98.45 27.47
C MET A 186 -38.88 97.26 26.91
N ALA A 187 -39.85 97.51 26.01
CA ALA A 187 -40.54 96.44 25.29
C ALA A 187 -39.63 95.78 24.23
N ALA A 188 -38.79 96.57 23.56
CA ALA A 188 -37.80 96.07 22.60
C ALA A 188 -36.65 95.31 23.28
N VAL A 189 -36.23 95.75 24.48
CA VAL A 189 -35.23 95.04 25.30
C VAL A 189 -35.76 93.69 25.77
N GLY A 190 -36.99 93.61 26.29
CA GLY A 190 -37.59 92.34 26.68
C GLY A 190 -37.78 91.37 25.50
N ALA A 191 -38.11 91.90 24.31
CA ALA A 191 -38.18 91.09 23.08
C ALA A 191 -36.80 90.59 22.63
N ALA A 192 -35.76 91.42 22.73
CA ALA A 192 -34.39 91.04 22.41
C ALA A 192 -33.82 90.01 23.39
N GLU A 193 -34.08 90.17 24.69
CA GLU A 193 -33.68 89.19 25.73
C GLU A 193 -34.37 87.84 25.52
N ALA A 194 -35.66 87.83 25.18
CA ALA A 194 -36.39 86.61 24.84
C ALA A 194 -35.86 85.95 23.57
N ALA A 195 -35.49 86.74 22.55
CA ALA A 195 -34.89 86.23 21.31
C ALA A 195 -33.50 85.62 21.56
N VAL A 196 -32.65 86.27 22.37
CA VAL A 196 -31.34 85.74 22.77
C VAL A 196 -31.48 84.46 23.60
N ALA A 197 -32.43 84.41 24.54
CA ALA A 197 -32.70 83.22 25.33
C ALA A 197 -33.13 82.04 24.42
N SER A 198 -34.07 82.29 23.49
CA SER A 198 -34.52 81.29 22.53
C SER A 198 -33.40 80.81 21.60
N ALA A 199 -32.57 81.73 21.09
CA ALA A 199 -31.41 81.38 20.25
C ALA A 199 -30.34 80.58 21.02
N SER A 200 -30.11 80.93 22.30
CA SER A 200 -29.19 80.19 23.17
C SER A 200 -29.69 78.78 23.49
N GLU A 201 -30.99 78.60 23.74
CA GLU A 201 -31.59 77.26 23.91
C GLU A 201 -31.48 76.43 22.63
N ALA A 202 -31.75 77.04 21.46
CA ALA A 202 -31.60 76.39 20.17
C ALA A 202 -30.13 75.97 19.91
N ALA A 203 -29.16 76.82 20.27
CA ALA A 203 -27.74 76.51 20.15
C ALA A 203 -27.33 75.36 21.07
N SER A 204 -27.77 75.34 22.33
CA SER A 204 -27.51 74.20 23.25
C SER A 204 -28.16 72.90 22.77
N ALA A 205 -29.37 72.96 22.21
CA ALA A 205 -30.03 71.79 21.62
C ALA A 205 -29.26 71.25 20.40
N ALA A 206 -28.78 72.14 19.53
CA ALA A 206 -27.95 71.77 18.39
C ALA A 206 -26.60 71.14 18.81
N ASP A 207 -25.97 71.68 19.86
CA ASP A 207 -24.69 71.18 20.40
C ASP A 207 -24.84 69.77 21.01
N ALA A 208 -25.96 69.53 21.72
CA ALA A 208 -26.31 68.21 22.24
C ALA A 208 -26.57 67.20 21.11
N ALA A 209 -27.26 67.62 20.04
CA ALA A 209 -27.51 66.80 18.86
C ALA A 209 -26.21 66.48 18.08
N ALA A 210 -25.32 67.47 17.89
CA ALA A 210 -24.03 67.26 17.24
C ALA A 210 -23.11 66.33 18.06
N SER A 211 -23.12 66.46 19.38
CA SER A 211 -22.39 65.55 20.29
C SER A 211 -22.93 64.12 20.23
N ALA A 212 -24.25 63.95 20.14
CA ALA A 212 -24.87 62.64 19.98
C ALA A 212 -24.53 62.01 18.62
N ALA A 213 -24.63 62.79 17.53
CA ALA A 213 -24.25 62.35 16.19
C ALA A 213 -22.75 61.98 16.09
N SER A 214 -21.86 62.75 16.73
CA SER A 214 -20.42 62.44 16.78
C SER A 214 -20.14 61.11 17.47
N ARG A 215 -20.81 60.82 18.60
CA ARG A 215 -20.71 59.52 19.27
C ARG A 215 -21.19 58.38 18.36
N GLN A 216 -22.26 58.61 17.60
CA GLN A 216 -22.81 57.61 16.70
C GLN A 216 -21.90 57.35 15.50
N VAL A 217 -21.26 58.38 14.94
CA VAL A 217 -20.23 58.24 13.91
C VAL A 217 -19.05 57.40 14.43
N ALA A 218 -18.52 57.69 15.63
CA ALA A 218 -17.42 56.93 16.21
C ALA A 218 -17.75 55.43 16.41
N VAL A 219 -18.99 55.13 16.84
CA VAL A 219 -19.47 53.74 16.95
C VAL A 219 -19.52 53.05 15.59
N LEU A 220 -20.06 53.72 14.57
CA LEU A 220 -20.17 53.17 13.22
C LEU A 220 -18.80 52.99 12.56
N GLU A 221 -17.85 53.89 12.80
CA GLU A 221 -16.46 53.76 12.32
C GLU A 221 -15.77 52.55 12.94
N THR A 222 -15.93 52.34 14.24
CA THR A 222 -15.40 51.14 14.92
C THR A 222 -15.99 49.85 14.34
N GLN A 223 -17.31 49.84 14.05
CA GLN A 223 -17.97 48.69 13.44
C GLN A 223 -17.50 48.45 12.00
N LEU A 224 -17.23 49.52 11.25
CA LEU A 224 -16.71 49.46 9.89
C LEU A 224 -15.30 48.86 9.85
N ASP A 225 -14.41 49.30 10.74
CA ASP A 225 -13.06 48.75 10.82
C ASP A 225 -13.05 47.27 11.22
N ALA A 226 -13.92 46.89 12.17
CA ALA A 226 -14.09 45.48 12.55
C ALA A 226 -14.62 44.62 11.39
N ALA A 227 -15.51 45.17 10.55
CA ALA A 227 -16.06 44.47 9.40
C ALA A 227 -15.04 44.35 8.25
N ARG A 228 -14.21 45.39 8.03
CA ARG A 228 -13.07 45.35 7.07
C ARG A 228 -12.03 44.32 7.46
N ALA A 229 -11.61 44.30 8.73
CA ALA A 229 -10.67 43.30 9.24
C ALA A 229 -11.22 41.86 9.09
N ALA A 230 -12.53 41.69 9.26
CA ALA A 230 -13.17 40.39 9.05
C ALA A 230 -13.22 39.98 7.58
N GLN A 231 -13.44 40.93 6.66
CA GLN A 231 -13.41 40.67 5.22
C GLN A 231 -12.01 40.27 4.75
N GLU A 232 -10.98 41.01 5.16
CA GLU A 232 -9.59 40.68 4.82
C GLU A 232 -9.21 39.27 5.32
N LYS A 233 -9.63 38.91 6.54
CA LYS A 233 -9.43 37.56 7.08
C LYS A 233 -10.20 36.50 6.29
N ALA A 234 -11.39 36.80 5.78
CA ALA A 234 -12.15 35.90 4.93
C ALA A 234 -11.46 35.67 3.58
N GLU A 235 -10.94 36.73 2.95
CA GLU A 235 -10.18 36.66 1.70
C GLU A 235 -8.90 35.82 1.86
N GLN A 236 -8.16 36.02 2.96
CA GLN A 236 -7.00 35.20 3.31
C GLN A 236 -7.36 33.71 3.48
N LEU A 237 -8.46 33.42 4.18
CA LEU A 237 -8.94 32.04 4.36
C LEU A 237 -9.34 31.42 3.02
N VAL A 238 -10.07 32.13 2.16
CA VAL A 238 -10.43 31.67 0.81
C VAL A 238 -9.18 31.37 -0.01
N ALA A 239 -8.18 32.26 0.01
CA ALA A 239 -6.91 32.05 -0.67
C ALA A 239 -6.16 30.81 -0.14
N SER A 240 -6.28 30.50 1.16
CA SER A 240 -5.67 29.30 1.76
C SER A 240 -6.43 28.00 1.46
N VAL A 241 -7.74 28.07 1.19
CA VAL A 241 -8.58 26.88 0.94
C VAL A 241 -8.34 26.30 -0.45
N ALA A 242 -8.19 27.15 -1.47
CA ALA A 242 -8.00 26.73 -2.86
C ALA A 242 -6.82 25.74 -3.06
N PRO A 243 -5.58 26.00 -2.56
CA PRO A 243 -4.49 25.05 -2.68
C PRO A 243 -4.74 23.75 -1.89
N LEU A 244 -5.34 23.83 -0.71
CA LEU A 244 -5.67 22.64 0.10
C LEU A 244 -6.71 21.74 -0.58
N GLU A 245 -7.69 22.32 -1.28
CA GLU A 245 -8.66 21.58 -2.07
C GLU A 245 -8.02 20.87 -3.25
N ARG A 246 -7.06 21.53 -3.91
CA ARG A 246 -6.28 20.94 -5.00
C ARG A 246 -5.44 19.76 -4.50
N ASP A 247 -4.68 19.96 -3.42
CA ASP A 247 -3.87 18.90 -2.82
C ASP A 247 -4.76 17.70 -2.41
N LEU A 248 -5.90 17.97 -1.77
CA LEU A 248 -6.83 16.91 -1.37
C LEU A 248 -7.40 16.16 -2.59
N ALA A 249 -7.68 16.86 -3.70
CA ALA A 249 -8.12 16.22 -4.93
C ALA A 249 -7.03 15.32 -5.52
N ASP A 250 -5.78 15.78 -5.57
CA ASP A 250 -4.64 15.02 -6.07
C ASP A 250 -4.39 13.77 -5.22
N TRP A 251 -4.41 13.90 -3.87
CA TRP A 251 -4.28 12.77 -2.96
C TRP A 251 -5.42 11.76 -3.10
N ARG A 252 -6.66 12.24 -3.29
CA ARG A 252 -7.82 11.36 -3.55
C ARG A 252 -7.68 10.63 -4.88
N PHE A 253 -7.21 11.32 -5.92
CA PHE A 253 -6.96 10.71 -7.22
C PHE A 253 -5.90 9.62 -7.12
N LEU A 254 -4.77 9.90 -6.47
CA LEU A 254 -3.71 8.90 -6.22
C LEU A 254 -4.21 7.72 -5.39
N ALA A 255 -4.95 7.98 -4.30
CA ALA A 255 -5.49 6.93 -3.44
C ALA A 255 -6.45 6.00 -4.21
N ARG A 256 -7.28 6.56 -5.10
CA ARG A 256 -8.17 5.79 -5.96
C ARG A 256 -7.37 5.03 -7.03
N GLY A 257 -6.45 5.71 -7.71
CA GLY A 257 -5.64 5.15 -8.80
C GLY A 257 -4.65 4.08 -8.35
N LEU A 258 -4.18 4.11 -7.10
CA LEU A 258 -3.30 3.09 -6.52
C LEU A 258 -4.06 2.03 -5.69
N GLY A 259 -5.38 2.21 -5.54
CA GLY A 259 -6.26 1.29 -4.84
C GLY A 259 -6.64 0.06 -5.66
N ARG A 260 -7.51 -0.78 -5.09
CA ARG A 260 -7.93 -2.07 -5.68
C ARG A 260 -8.60 -1.93 -7.05
N GLU A 261 -9.30 -0.83 -7.29
CA GLU A 261 -10.01 -0.54 -8.55
C GLU A 261 -9.19 0.37 -9.49
N GLY A 262 -7.93 0.62 -9.15
CA GLY A 262 -7.05 1.50 -9.91
C GLY A 262 -6.14 0.72 -10.87
N VAL A 263 -4.87 1.12 -10.92
CA VAL A 263 -3.83 0.52 -11.78
C VAL A 263 -3.76 -1.00 -11.64
N GLN A 264 -3.98 -1.54 -10.44
CA GLN A 264 -3.95 -2.99 -10.21
C GLN A 264 -5.00 -3.73 -11.05
N ALA A 265 -6.24 -3.24 -11.09
CA ALA A 265 -7.30 -3.85 -11.89
C ALA A 265 -7.02 -3.71 -13.39
N LEU A 266 -6.52 -2.53 -13.82
CA LEU A 266 -6.17 -2.28 -15.22
C LEU A 266 -5.04 -3.19 -15.72
N GLU A 267 -4.01 -3.43 -14.91
CA GLU A 267 -2.92 -4.35 -15.24
C GLU A 267 -3.41 -5.80 -15.33
N LEU A 268 -4.32 -6.22 -14.43
CA LEU A 268 -4.92 -7.56 -14.51
C LEU A 268 -5.81 -7.72 -15.74
N ASP A 269 -6.63 -6.73 -16.08
CA ASP A 269 -7.46 -6.71 -17.30
C ASP A 269 -6.58 -6.77 -18.57
N ALA A 270 -5.43 -6.11 -18.56
CA ALA A 270 -4.48 -6.14 -19.68
C ALA A 270 -3.70 -7.46 -19.77
N ALA A 271 -3.31 -8.04 -18.63
CA ALA A 271 -2.50 -9.26 -18.56
C ALA A 271 -3.34 -10.52 -18.82
N GLY A 272 -4.55 -10.60 -18.28
CA GLY A 272 -5.41 -11.80 -18.32
C GLY A 272 -5.56 -12.40 -19.71
N PRO A 273 -6.00 -11.65 -20.74
CA PRO A 273 -6.14 -12.16 -22.10
C PRO A 273 -4.83 -12.72 -22.68
N ARG A 274 -3.70 -12.08 -22.40
CA ARG A 274 -2.37 -12.53 -22.89
C ARG A 274 -1.92 -13.81 -22.21
N VAL A 275 -2.06 -13.90 -20.88
CA VAL A 275 -1.74 -15.12 -20.12
C VAL A 275 -2.64 -16.27 -20.55
N SER A 276 -3.95 -16.04 -20.71
CA SER A 276 -4.89 -17.04 -21.22
C SER A 276 -4.51 -17.51 -22.62
N ALA A 277 -4.13 -16.61 -23.53
CA ALA A 277 -3.71 -16.98 -24.88
C ALA A 277 -2.48 -17.90 -24.86
N LEU A 278 -1.45 -17.54 -24.09
CA LEU A 278 -0.24 -18.34 -23.92
C LEU A 278 -0.56 -19.71 -23.31
N ALA A 279 -1.32 -19.75 -22.22
CA ALA A 279 -1.68 -21.01 -21.56
C ALA A 279 -2.51 -21.92 -22.48
N ASN A 280 -3.43 -21.34 -23.26
CA ASN A 280 -4.23 -22.08 -24.24
C ASN A 280 -3.39 -22.62 -25.39
N GLU A 281 -2.35 -21.91 -25.83
CA GLU A 281 -1.41 -22.43 -26.83
C GLU A 281 -0.64 -23.64 -26.29
N LEU A 282 -0.21 -23.60 -25.03
CA LEU A 282 0.44 -24.74 -24.36
C LEU A 282 -0.52 -25.93 -24.17
N LEU A 283 -1.75 -25.66 -23.73
CA LEU A 283 -2.76 -26.69 -23.53
C LEU A 283 -3.24 -27.33 -24.83
N ALA A 284 -3.25 -26.58 -25.94
CA ALA A 284 -3.59 -27.12 -27.24
C ALA A 284 -2.63 -28.24 -27.67
N GLU A 285 -1.37 -28.17 -27.28
CA GLU A 285 -0.36 -29.19 -27.60
C GLU A 285 -0.45 -30.40 -26.65
N ALA A 286 -0.88 -30.20 -25.40
CA ALA A 286 -1.10 -31.29 -24.44
C ALA A 286 -2.43 -32.03 -24.66
N TYR A 287 -3.52 -31.30 -24.85
CA TYR A 287 -4.89 -31.83 -24.79
C TYR A 287 -5.73 -31.49 -26.03
N GLY A 288 -5.14 -30.88 -27.06
CA GLY A 288 -5.89 -30.44 -28.23
C GLY A 288 -6.97 -29.41 -27.85
N PRO A 289 -8.19 -29.51 -28.41
CA PRO A 289 -9.25 -28.54 -28.15
C PRO A 289 -9.94 -28.76 -26.79
N ARG A 290 -9.60 -29.78 -26.00
CA ARG A 290 -10.36 -30.16 -24.81
C ARG A 290 -10.35 -29.09 -23.74
N PHE A 291 -9.17 -28.63 -23.31
CA PHE A 291 -9.05 -27.66 -22.21
C PHE A 291 -8.75 -26.26 -22.71
N ARG A 292 -9.44 -25.29 -22.11
CA ARG A 292 -9.20 -23.86 -22.31
C ARG A 292 -9.23 -23.15 -20.96
N LEU A 293 -8.39 -22.13 -20.80
CA LEU A 293 -8.35 -21.23 -19.67
C LEU A 293 -8.84 -19.84 -20.07
N ARG A 294 -9.65 -19.25 -19.20
CA ARG A 294 -10.15 -17.88 -19.32
C ARG A 294 -10.04 -17.18 -17.97
N PHE A 295 -9.54 -15.96 -17.97
CA PHE A 295 -9.62 -15.09 -16.80
C PHE A 295 -10.96 -14.35 -16.79
N GLU A 296 -11.63 -14.38 -15.65
CA GLU A 296 -12.79 -13.55 -15.35
C GLU A 296 -12.37 -12.49 -14.33
N THR A 297 -12.40 -11.23 -14.75
CA THR A 297 -12.08 -10.10 -13.87
C THR A 297 -13.30 -9.57 -13.13
N GLN A 298 -14.49 -10.11 -13.42
CA GLN A 298 -15.77 -9.66 -12.90
C GLN A 298 -16.65 -10.84 -12.53
N ALA A 299 -17.11 -10.87 -11.28
CA ALA A 299 -18.07 -11.85 -10.78
C ALA A 299 -19.27 -11.17 -10.14
N ALA A 300 -20.44 -11.81 -10.15
CA ALA A 300 -21.60 -11.31 -9.43
C ALA A 300 -21.34 -11.29 -7.91
N LYS A 301 -21.84 -10.26 -7.21
CA LYS A 301 -21.83 -10.25 -5.74
C LYS A 301 -22.83 -11.28 -5.20
N ALA A 302 -22.53 -11.84 -4.03
CA ALA A 302 -23.35 -12.88 -3.40
C ALA A 302 -24.78 -12.43 -3.06
N ASP A 303 -25.02 -11.12 -2.99
CA ASP A 303 -26.34 -10.51 -2.77
C ASP A 303 -27.13 -10.28 -4.09
N GLY A 304 -26.54 -10.64 -5.24
CA GLY A 304 -27.11 -10.41 -6.57
C GLY A 304 -27.17 -8.93 -6.99
N LYS A 305 -26.70 -7.99 -6.15
CA LYS A 305 -26.76 -6.55 -6.40
C LYS A 305 -25.39 -6.02 -6.83
N GLY A 306 -25.11 -6.23 -8.10
CA GLY A 306 -23.97 -5.68 -8.81
C GLY A 306 -22.81 -6.67 -8.96
N VAL A 307 -21.74 -6.16 -9.55
CA VAL A 307 -20.55 -6.92 -9.92
C VAL A 307 -19.43 -6.58 -8.93
N LYS A 308 -18.65 -7.60 -8.52
CA LYS A 308 -17.38 -7.44 -7.81
C LYS A 308 -16.25 -7.72 -8.78
N GLU A 309 -15.23 -6.87 -8.74
CA GLU A 309 -13.92 -7.15 -9.33
C GLU A 309 -13.33 -8.39 -8.64
N THR A 310 -13.05 -9.43 -9.43
CA THR A 310 -12.38 -10.68 -9.05
C THR A 310 -11.23 -10.95 -10.02
N PHE A 311 -10.50 -12.03 -9.81
CA PHE A 311 -9.51 -12.51 -10.77
C PHE A 311 -9.58 -14.04 -10.76
N ASP A 312 -10.70 -14.54 -11.28
CA ASP A 312 -11.02 -15.96 -11.26
C ASP A 312 -10.48 -16.61 -12.55
N ILE A 313 -9.93 -17.81 -12.40
CA ILE A 313 -9.43 -18.61 -13.51
C ILE A 313 -10.46 -19.68 -13.80
N VAL A 314 -11.11 -19.58 -14.96
CA VAL A 314 -12.11 -20.54 -15.41
C VAL A 314 -11.43 -21.54 -16.35
N VAL A 315 -11.53 -22.81 -16.00
CA VAL A 315 -11.17 -23.95 -16.84
C VAL A 315 -12.43 -24.42 -17.57
N CYS A 316 -12.39 -24.38 -18.90
CA CYS A 316 -13.41 -24.96 -19.78
C CYS A 316 -12.94 -26.35 -20.23
N ASP A 317 -13.71 -27.39 -19.92
CA ASP A 317 -13.56 -28.75 -20.47
C ASP A 317 -14.60 -28.96 -21.57
N ASN A 318 -14.17 -28.83 -22.82
CA ASN A 318 -15.03 -28.92 -24.00
C ASN A 318 -15.53 -30.35 -24.28
N GLU A 319 -14.86 -31.38 -23.76
CA GLU A 319 -15.34 -32.76 -23.90
C GLU A 319 -16.46 -33.07 -22.91
N ARG A 320 -16.33 -32.58 -21.67
CA ARG A 320 -17.35 -32.78 -20.62
C ARG A 320 -18.45 -31.71 -20.66
N GLY A 321 -18.26 -30.63 -21.41
CA GLY A 321 -19.17 -29.48 -21.48
C GLY A 321 -19.30 -28.75 -20.14
N ARG A 322 -18.21 -28.64 -19.38
CA ARG A 322 -18.20 -28.04 -18.04
C ARG A 322 -17.22 -26.87 -17.96
N GLU A 323 -17.58 -25.88 -17.16
CA GLU A 323 -16.71 -24.75 -16.83
C GLU A 323 -16.68 -24.55 -15.32
N GLY A 324 -15.51 -24.23 -14.76
CA GLY A 324 -15.38 -23.98 -13.33
C GLY A 324 -13.93 -23.67 -12.92
N ASN A 325 -13.65 -23.70 -11.62
CA ASN A 325 -12.32 -23.42 -11.07
C ASN A 325 -11.33 -24.59 -11.19
N GLY A 326 -11.67 -25.64 -11.94
CA GLY A 326 -10.82 -26.82 -12.12
C GLY A 326 -10.90 -27.85 -10.99
N GLU A 327 -11.81 -27.72 -10.01
CA GLU A 327 -11.98 -28.73 -8.94
C GLU A 327 -12.39 -30.11 -9.47
N ASP A 328 -13.14 -30.16 -10.58
CA ASP A 328 -13.63 -31.37 -11.23
C ASP A 328 -12.57 -32.11 -12.07
N LEU A 329 -11.38 -31.53 -12.23
CA LEU A 329 -10.28 -32.16 -12.97
C LEU A 329 -9.70 -33.33 -12.17
N SER A 330 -9.26 -34.38 -12.88
CA SER A 330 -8.48 -35.46 -12.29
C SER A 330 -7.13 -34.96 -11.78
N GLY A 331 -6.46 -35.75 -10.93
CA GLY A 331 -5.15 -35.38 -10.38
C GLY A 331 -4.11 -35.01 -11.45
N GLY A 332 -3.99 -35.81 -12.51
CA GLY A 332 -3.08 -35.54 -13.62
C GLY A 332 -3.49 -34.32 -14.45
N GLU A 333 -4.78 -34.15 -14.72
CA GLU A 333 -5.30 -32.98 -15.45
C GLU A 333 -5.03 -31.68 -14.68
N LYS A 334 -5.26 -31.66 -13.35
CA LYS A 334 -4.95 -30.49 -12.50
C LYS A 334 -3.48 -30.10 -12.57
N VAL A 335 -2.59 -31.08 -12.55
CA VAL A 335 -1.15 -30.84 -12.58
C VAL A 335 -0.74 -30.21 -13.92
N ILE A 336 -1.17 -30.77 -15.06
CA ILE A 336 -0.78 -30.23 -16.37
C ILE A 336 -1.44 -28.88 -16.64
N VAL A 337 -2.72 -28.69 -16.28
CA VAL A 337 -3.40 -27.39 -16.43
C VAL A 337 -2.77 -26.32 -15.56
N GLY A 338 -2.42 -26.65 -14.31
CA GLY A 338 -1.70 -25.75 -13.41
C GLY A 338 -0.30 -25.40 -13.93
N GLU A 339 0.42 -26.38 -14.47
CA GLU A 339 1.73 -26.16 -15.07
C GLU A 339 1.65 -25.24 -16.30
N ALA A 340 0.71 -25.48 -17.22
CA ALA A 340 0.51 -24.65 -18.40
C ALA A 340 0.28 -23.18 -18.02
N LEU A 341 -0.54 -22.95 -16.98
CA LEU A 341 -0.77 -21.62 -16.42
C LEU A 341 0.52 -21.01 -15.86
N GLY A 342 1.28 -21.74 -15.05
CA GLY A 342 2.54 -21.26 -14.47
C GLY A 342 3.58 -20.91 -15.53
N LEU A 343 3.73 -21.76 -16.55
CA LEU A 343 4.61 -21.51 -17.69
C LEU A 343 4.15 -20.28 -18.50
N ALA A 344 2.84 -20.13 -18.73
CA ALA A 344 2.29 -18.98 -19.44
C ALA A 344 2.53 -17.66 -18.69
N VAL A 345 2.41 -17.64 -17.37
CA VAL A 345 2.76 -16.48 -16.53
C VAL A 345 4.24 -16.15 -16.66
N GLY A 346 5.12 -17.16 -16.60
CA GLY A 346 6.55 -17.00 -16.82
C GLY A 346 6.89 -16.41 -18.19
N LEU A 347 6.27 -16.92 -19.26
CA LEU A 347 6.41 -16.37 -20.61
C LEU A 347 5.93 -14.92 -20.70
N PHE A 348 4.75 -14.64 -20.13
CA PHE A 348 4.18 -13.30 -20.12
C PHE A 348 5.13 -12.29 -19.44
N HIS A 349 5.68 -12.64 -18.27
CA HIS A 349 6.64 -11.79 -17.57
C HIS A 349 7.93 -11.58 -18.37
N ALA A 350 8.51 -12.64 -18.94
CA ALA A 350 9.70 -12.53 -19.77
C ALA A 350 9.47 -11.60 -20.97
N GLN A 351 8.33 -11.75 -21.67
CA GLN A 351 7.96 -10.90 -22.79
C GLN A 351 7.71 -9.46 -22.37
N ALA A 352 6.99 -9.23 -21.27
CA ALA A 352 6.71 -7.89 -20.75
C ALA A 352 8.00 -7.16 -20.32
N ALA A 353 8.97 -7.90 -19.76
CA ALA A 353 10.27 -7.37 -19.38
C ALA A 353 11.26 -7.25 -20.55
N GLY A 354 10.92 -7.76 -21.74
CA GLY A 354 11.84 -7.79 -22.89
C GLY A 354 13.05 -8.72 -22.69
N VAL A 355 12.92 -9.71 -21.80
CA VAL A 355 13.99 -10.66 -21.46
C VAL A 355 13.83 -11.95 -22.26
N ALA A 356 14.89 -12.38 -22.92
CA ALA A 356 14.94 -13.68 -23.56
C ALA A 356 15.24 -14.77 -22.52
N LEU A 357 14.42 -15.82 -22.47
CA LEU A 357 14.64 -16.96 -21.58
C LEU A 357 15.74 -17.87 -22.14
N GLY A 358 16.87 -17.94 -21.43
CA GLY A 358 17.96 -18.86 -21.76
C GLY A 358 17.64 -20.27 -21.29
N THR A 359 17.89 -20.54 -20.00
CA THR A 359 17.62 -21.84 -19.37
C THR A 359 16.45 -21.72 -18.41
N VAL A 360 15.48 -22.63 -18.52
CA VAL A 360 14.37 -22.78 -17.58
C VAL A 360 14.54 -24.08 -16.82
N ILE A 361 14.34 -24.05 -15.50
CA ILE A 361 14.44 -25.23 -14.63
C ILE A 361 13.07 -25.53 -14.02
N ARG A 362 12.61 -26.78 -14.13
CA ARG A 362 11.37 -27.30 -13.53
C ARG A 362 11.71 -28.43 -12.58
N ASP A 363 11.76 -28.13 -11.28
CA ASP A 363 12.13 -29.10 -10.25
C ASP A 363 10.88 -29.79 -9.67
N GLU A 364 10.77 -31.11 -9.87
CA GLU A 364 9.68 -31.98 -9.37
C GLU A 364 8.26 -31.42 -9.56
N THR A 365 8.03 -30.68 -10.65
CA THR A 365 6.76 -29.97 -10.89
C THR A 365 5.58 -30.88 -11.20
N VAL A 366 5.85 -32.17 -11.44
CA VAL A 366 4.88 -33.21 -11.75
C VAL A 366 5.10 -34.39 -10.82
N GLY A 367 4.04 -34.80 -10.09
CA GLY A 367 4.03 -36.04 -9.32
C GLY A 367 4.06 -37.28 -10.24
N ALA A 368 3.67 -38.44 -9.72
CA ALA A 368 3.52 -39.64 -10.54
C ALA A 368 2.40 -39.43 -11.59
N LEU A 369 2.80 -39.15 -12.83
CA LEU A 369 1.90 -39.11 -13.99
C LEU A 369 1.77 -40.52 -14.57
N ASP A 370 0.56 -40.85 -15.05
CA ASP A 370 0.38 -42.01 -15.91
C ASP A 370 1.08 -41.79 -17.28
N PRO A 371 1.30 -42.86 -18.06
CA PRO A 371 2.01 -42.75 -19.34
C PRO A 371 1.38 -41.76 -20.32
N GLU A 372 0.05 -41.66 -20.36
CA GLU A 372 -0.65 -40.77 -21.28
C GLU A 372 -0.42 -39.30 -20.88
N ASN A 373 -0.57 -38.97 -19.61
CA ASN A 373 -0.31 -37.61 -19.10
C ASN A 373 1.18 -37.25 -19.14
N ALA A 374 2.10 -38.21 -19.02
CA ALA A 374 3.53 -37.99 -19.23
C ALA A 374 3.83 -37.49 -20.66
N GLU A 375 3.21 -38.09 -21.67
CA GLU A 375 3.35 -37.65 -23.07
C GLU A 375 2.80 -36.24 -23.27
N ARG A 376 1.63 -35.95 -22.71
CA ARG A 376 1.00 -34.61 -22.76
C ARG A 376 1.85 -33.54 -22.10
N TYR A 377 2.42 -33.86 -20.94
CA TYR A 377 3.29 -32.95 -20.21
C TYR A 377 4.52 -32.57 -21.04
N LEU A 378 5.18 -33.54 -21.68
CA LEU A 378 6.34 -33.27 -22.53
C LEU A 378 5.98 -32.52 -23.82
N ALA A 379 4.82 -32.81 -24.43
CA ALA A 379 4.32 -32.05 -25.57
C ALA A 379 4.15 -30.56 -25.20
N MET A 380 3.58 -30.28 -24.03
CA MET A 380 3.45 -28.93 -23.49
C MET A 380 4.80 -28.25 -23.21
N LEU A 381 5.76 -28.95 -22.60
CA LEU A 381 7.10 -28.38 -22.37
C LEU A 381 7.82 -28.04 -23.68
N ARG A 382 7.67 -28.88 -24.71
CA ARG A 382 8.19 -28.61 -26.06
C ARG A 382 7.49 -27.41 -26.71
N ALA A 383 6.18 -27.29 -26.53
CA ALA A 383 5.42 -26.11 -26.95
C ALA A 383 5.95 -24.85 -26.24
N PHE A 384 6.21 -24.91 -24.95
CA PHE A 384 6.76 -23.79 -24.17
C PHE A 384 8.13 -23.35 -24.70
N LEU A 385 9.03 -24.29 -25.00
CA LEU A 385 10.33 -23.98 -25.61
C LEU A 385 10.15 -23.22 -26.93
N ARG A 386 9.23 -23.69 -27.79
CA ARG A 386 8.92 -23.07 -29.09
C ARG A 386 8.30 -21.68 -28.95
N VAL A 387 7.24 -21.56 -28.17
CA VAL A 387 6.48 -20.30 -27.97
C VAL A 387 7.35 -19.24 -27.29
N GLY A 388 8.09 -19.65 -26.26
CA GLY A 388 8.97 -18.75 -25.51
C GLY A 388 10.31 -18.47 -26.19
N ARG A 389 10.63 -19.16 -27.29
CA ARG A 389 11.98 -19.18 -27.90
C ARG A 389 13.07 -19.46 -26.86
N VAL A 390 12.76 -20.37 -25.95
CA VAL A 390 13.63 -20.74 -24.83
C VAL A 390 14.75 -21.62 -25.36
N HIS A 391 16.00 -21.34 -24.97
CA HIS A 391 17.14 -22.10 -25.48
C HIS A 391 17.13 -23.55 -24.97
N GLN A 392 16.86 -23.75 -23.68
CA GLN A 392 16.77 -25.09 -23.09
C GLN A 392 15.90 -25.12 -21.84
N LEU A 393 15.35 -26.30 -21.55
CA LEU A 393 14.60 -26.57 -20.34
C LEU A 393 15.16 -27.82 -19.67
N LEU A 394 15.48 -27.69 -18.38
CA LEU A 394 15.89 -28.78 -17.52
C LEU A 394 14.72 -29.12 -16.61
N PHE A 395 14.31 -30.38 -16.56
CA PHE A 395 13.29 -30.82 -15.62
C PHE A 395 13.78 -32.00 -14.77
N VAL A 396 13.34 -32.04 -13.53
CA VAL A 396 13.60 -33.14 -12.59
C VAL A 396 12.30 -33.92 -12.44
N ALA A 397 12.36 -35.23 -12.72
CA ALA A 397 11.20 -36.11 -12.64
C ALA A 397 11.58 -37.45 -12.01
N HIS A 398 10.70 -37.96 -11.13
CA HIS A 398 10.83 -39.30 -10.55
C HIS A 398 10.18 -40.40 -11.41
N SER A 399 9.31 -40.01 -12.35
CA SER A 399 8.67 -40.95 -13.28
C SER A 399 9.68 -41.42 -14.33
N PRO A 400 10.00 -42.73 -14.41
CA PRO A 400 10.88 -43.27 -15.44
C PRO A 400 10.36 -42.99 -16.85
N GLN A 401 9.03 -42.94 -17.04
CA GLN A 401 8.41 -42.70 -18.34
C GLN A 401 8.77 -41.32 -18.91
N ILE A 402 8.67 -40.26 -18.10
CA ILE A 402 9.02 -38.90 -18.52
C ILE A 402 10.53 -38.80 -18.78
N VAL A 403 11.34 -39.42 -17.91
CA VAL A 403 12.81 -39.41 -18.05
C VAL A 403 13.24 -40.10 -19.35
N GLU A 404 12.65 -41.23 -19.70
CA GLU A 404 12.98 -41.97 -20.93
C GLU A 404 12.59 -41.23 -22.22
N MET A 405 11.63 -40.31 -22.14
CA MET A 405 11.22 -39.49 -23.28
C MET A 405 12.00 -38.17 -23.42
N ALA A 406 12.88 -37.85 -22.48
CA ALA A 406 13.73 -36.66 -22.54
C ALA A 406 14.74 -36.76 -23.69
N ASP A 407 15.07 -35.61 -24.32
CA ASP A 407 16.06 -35.57 -25.40
C ASP A 407 17.49 -35.84 -24.88
N VAL A 408 17.75 -35.51 -23.60
CA VAL A 408 19.01 -35.79 -22.88
C VAL A 408 18.66 -36.13 -21.44
N ARG A 409 19.32 -37.16 -20.89
CA ARG A 409 19.12 -37.66 -19.53
C ARG A 409 20.39 -37.48 -18.72
N VAL A 410 20.26 -36.80 -17.59
CA VAL A 410 21.34 -36.65 -16.60
C VAL A 410 20.99 -37.50 -15.39
N ARG A 411 21.76 -38.57 -15.17
CA ARG A 411 21.62 -39.45 -14.01
C ARG A 411 22.69 -39.12 -12.99
N VAL A 412 22.24 -38.87 -11.76
CA VAL A 412 23.13 -38.63 -10.61
C VAL A 412 23.04 -39.82 -9.68
N HIS A 413 24.14 -40.55 -9.52
CA HIS A 413 24.23 -41.71 -8.62
C HIS A 413 25.66 -41.88 -8.11
N ASP A 414 25.81 -42.38 -6.88
CA ASP A 414 27.12 -42.67 -6.26
C ASP A 414 28.18 -41.54 -6.36
N GLY A 415 27.72 -40.27 -6.29
CA GLY A 415 28.60 -39.10 -6.42
C GLY A 415 29.13 -38.87 -7.85
N ARG A 416 28.55 -39.52 -8.86
CA ARG A 416 28.88 -39.41 -10.27
C ARG A 416 27.70 -38.84 -11.06
N ILE A 417 28.03 -38.24 -12.20
CA ILE A 417 27.07 -37.71 -13.16
C ILE A 417 27.27 -38.46 -14.48
N GLU A 418 26.22 -39.12 -14.95
CA GLU A 418 26.18 -39.76 -16.26
C GLU A 418 25.20 -39.01 -17.16
N VAL A 419 25.66 -38.66 -18.36
CA VAL A 419 24.84 -37.97 -19.37
C VAL A 419 24.63 -38.93 -20.54
N GLY A 420 23.37 -39.30 -20.78
CA GLY A 420 22.96 -40.15 -21.89
C GLY A 420 21.98 -39.44 -22.81
N GLY A 421 22.08 -39.70 -24.11
CA GLY A 421 21.08 -39.30 -25.11
C GLY A 421 19.93 -40.28 -25.23
#